data_AF-A0A9E3CHE8-F1
#
_entry.id   AF-A0A9E3CHE8-F1
#
_cell.length_a   1.000
_cell.length_b   1.000
_cell.length_c   1.000
_cell.angle_alpha   90.00
_cell.angle_beta   90.00
_cell.angle_gamma   90.00
#
_symmetry.space_group_name_H-M   'P 1'
#
loop_
_entity.id
_entity.type
_entity.pdbx_description
1 polymer ?
#
loop_
_entity_poly.entity_id
_entity_poly.type
_entity_poly.pdbx_seq_one_letter_code
_entity_poly.pdbx_strand_id
1 'polypeptide(L)'
;MAADEQQAAHGQAEETQYPGRWPVGTAGIYLLILYILLMTVLSFTSLVILWPPVRPEGKTAAEAALEGAPAPSPSPAAATAPPAQGGTTPATTTTTSNPTTTPTPCPTPGATPVKDDGNQRIWNDSCLDVCNKTRQGVRPIRIPFMEPRCLYDEDRLLLIVLFAGALGGLVHALRSLGWYIGNRQLKWSWSAFYFLTPFMSASVALVFYFVIRGGFFSPTSSISDTSPFGFAAVGALIGMFTEEAINKLRQVAATVLTPKEPASDHVGPAPAVKSMSPLNGSTLGGDEVTIVGENFRPGVVVTFGGANATVESVEEKLVKVKTPAHAAGQVDVVVTNTDSQSQTLKNGFEYKDPTPPTPPVGGQPPEQPGQPQQPQQPQQPGQPQQPVQPQPPQPPQQPAQPQQPAQPEEHA
;
A
#
# COMPACT_ATOMS: atom_id res chain seq x y z
N MET A 1 -43.83 -19.80 28.92
CA MET A 1 -43.50 -18.38 28.66
C MET A 1 -42.67 -17.76 29.79
N ALA A 2 -41.60 -18.42 30.23
CA ALA A 2 -40.72 -17.89 31.28
C ALA A 2 -39.27 -18.42 31.16
N ALA A 3 -38.86 -18.83 29.96
CA ALA A 3 -37.52 -19.34 29.68
C ALA A 3 -36.80 -18.59 28.55
N ASP A 4 -37.52 -17.78 27.76
CA ASP A 4 -36.93 -17.01 26.65
C ASP A 4 -36.33 -15.66 27.09
N GLU A 5 -36.67 -15.17 28.28
CA GLU A 5 -36.23 -13.85 28.74
C GLU A 5 -34.81 -13.86 29.35
N GLN A 6 -34.28 -15.03 29.72
CA GLN A 6 -32.90 -15.13 30.26
C GLN A 6 -31.81 -15.28 29.17
N GLN A 7 -32.18 -15.66 27.95
CA GLN A 7 -31.21 -15.71 26.84
C GLN A 7 -31.02 -14.36 26.13
N ALA A 8 -31.98 -13.44 26.26
CA ALA A 8 -31.81 -12.06 25.79
C ALA A 8 -30.88 -11.22 26.70
N ALA A 9 -30.77 -11.57 27.99
CA ALA A 9 -29.92 -10.85 28.94
C ALA A 9 -28.44 -11.29 28.93
N HIS A 10 -28.14 -12.49 28.43
CA HIS A 10 -26.76 -12.98 28.30
C HIS A 10 -26.03 -12.54 27.03
N GLY A 11 -26.73 -11.95 26.05
CA GLY A 11 -26.13 -11.38 24.83
C GLY A 11 -25.62 -9.94 24.95
N GLN A 12 -25.77 -9.30 26.13
CA GLN A 12 -25.41 -7.88 26.32
C GLN A 12 -24.34 -7.63 27.40
N ALA A 13 -23.65 -8.67 27.90
CA ALA A 13 -22.72 -8.55 29.02
C ALA A 13 -21.27 -8.98 28.71
N GLU A 14 -20.82 -8.91 27.46
CA GLU A 14 -19.41 -9.15 27.10
C GLU A 14 -18.70 -7.92 26.50
N GLU A 15 -19.25 -6.72 26.70
CA GLU A 15 -18.60 -5.45 26.30
C GLU A 15 -18.11 -4.63 27.50
N THR A 16 -17.53 -5.25 28.54
CA THR A 16 -16.87 -4.49 29.61
C THR A 16 -15.76 -5.27 30.32
N GLN A 17 -14.62 -5.55 29.67
CA GLN A 17 -13.38 -5.80 30.43
C GLN A 17 -12.08 -5.68 29.60
N TYR A 18 -11.73 -4.47 29.14
CA TYR A 18 -10.32 -4.06 29.00
C TYR A 18 -10.21 -2.63 29.52
N PRO A 19 -9.60 -2.39 30.69
CA PRO A 19 -9.55 -1.06 31.27
C PRO A 19 -8.56 -0.21 30.45
N GLY A 20 -9.08 0.72 29.65
CA GLY A 20 -8.30 1.73 28.92
C GLY A 20 -8.62 1.91 27.43
N ARG A 21 -9.59 1.19 26.86
CA ARG A 21 -9.86 1.19 25.40
C ARG A 21 -11.10 2.01 25.04
N TRP A 22 -11.04 3.33 25.22
CA TRP A 22 -12.10 4.21 24.72
C TRP A 22 -11.96 4.39 23.19
N PRO A 23 -12.97 4.04 22.37
CA PRO A 23 -12.98 4.46 20.97
C PRO A 23 -12.98 5.99 20.91
N VAL A 24 -12.37 6.55 19.86
CA VAL A 24 -12.40 8.01 19.64
C VAL A 24 -13.86 8.43 19.58
N GLY A 25 -14.30 9.31 20.49
CA GLY A 25 -15.64 9.89 20.44
C GLY A 25 -15.87 10.58 19.09
N THR A 26 -17.13 10.65 18.63
CA THR A 26 -17.50 11.24 17.33
C THR A 26 -16.90 12.62 17.12
N ALA A 27 -16.88 13.47 18.17
CA ALA A 27 -16.23 14.78 18.16
C ALA A 27 -14.73 14.72 17.81
N GLY A 28 -13.99 13.75 18.36
CA GLY A 28 -12.57 13.56 18.06
C GLY A 28 -12.31 13.13 16.62
N ILE A 29 -13.21 12.33 16.04
CA ILE A 29 -13.15 11.94 14.63
C ILE A 29 -13.35 13.16 13.74
N TYR A 30 -14.35 13.99 14.02
CA TYR A 30 -14.60 15.21 13.25
C TYR A 30 -13.44 16.21 13.34
N LEU A 31 -12.85 16.40 14.51
CA LEU A 31 -11.67 17.25 14.68
C LEU A 31 -10.47 16.72 13.88
N LEU A 32 -10.25 15.41 13.88
CA LEU A 32 -9.17 14.80 13.12
C LEU A 32 -9.37 14.94 11.60
N ILE A 33 -10.60 14.73 11.12
CA ILE A 33 -10.96 14.94 9.70
C ILE A 33 -10.74 16.40 9.32
N LEU A 34 -11.23 17.34 10.13
CA LEU A 34 -11.07 18.77 9.89
C LEU A 34 -9.59 19.17 9.83
N TYR A 35 -8.77 18.63 10.74
CA TYR A 35 -7.32 18.84 10.74
C TYR A 35 -6.66 18.33 9.45
N ILE A 36 -6.96 17.09 9.02
CA ILE A 36 -6.36 16.51 7.81
C ILE A 36 -6.79 17.29 6.58
N LEU A 37 -8.06 17.70 6.48
CA LEU A 37 -8.56 18.53 5.39
C LEU A 37 -7.87 19.89 5.37
N LEU A 38 -7.75 20.55 6.53
CA LEU A 38 -7.05 21.83 6.67
C LEU A 38 -5.60 21.71 6.21
N MET A 39 -4.87 20.69 6.67
CA MET A 39 -3.48 20.47 6.28
C MET A 39 -3.32 20.12 4.80
N THR A 40 -4.30 19.43 4.22
CA THR A 40 -4.32 19.12 2.77
C THR A 40 -4.51 20.39 1.96
N VAL A 41 -5.47 21.24 2.34
CA VAL A 41 -5.72 22.53 1.69
C VAL A 41 -4.50 23.45 1.85
N LEU A 42 -3.89 23.52 3.03
CA LEU A 42 -2.68 24.33 3.27
C LEU A 42 -1.50 23.85 2.42
N SER A 43 -1.25 22.54 2.36
CA SER A 43 -0.16 21.98 1.55
C SER A 43 -0.39 22.20 0.06
N PHE A 44 -1.63 21.98 -0.40
CA PHE A 44 -2.01 22.18 -1.79
C PHE A 44 -1.93 23.66 -2.22
N THR A 45 -2.47 24.56 -1.41
CA THR A 45 -2.40 26.01 -1.69
C THR A 45 -0.96 26.51 -1.69
N SER A 46 -0.11 26.02 -0.76
CA SER A 46 1.32 26.31 -0.75
C SER A 46 2.01 25.85 -2.04
N LEU A 47 1.70 24.64 -2.52
CA LEU A 47 2.22 24.13 -3.79
C LEU A 47 1.78 24.97 -4.99
N VAL A 48 0.52 25.40 -5.04
CA VAL A 48 0.01 26.27 -6.12
C VAL A 48 0.73 27.62 -6.12
N ILE A 49 0.97 28.21 -4.95
CA ILE A 49 1.71 29.48 -4.82
C ILE A 49 3.18 29.30 -5.22
N LEU A 50 3.78 28.17 -4.85
CA LEU A 50 5.16 27.80 -5.19
C LEU A 50 5.30 27.31 -6.64
N TRP A 51 4.22 27.09 -7.38
CA TRP A 51 4.27 26.45 -8.70
C TRP A 51 4.92 27.37 -9.75
N PRO A 52 5.89 26.88 -10.53
CA PRO A 52 6.53 27.69 -11.57
C PRO A 52 5.49 28.14 -12.62
N PRO A 53 5.49 29.43 -13.01
CA PRO A 53 4.64 29.87 -14.11
C PRO A 53 5.00 29.12 -15.39
N VAL A 54 3.98 28.77 -16.18
CA VAL A 54 4.16 28.16 -17.50
C VAL A 54 4.88 29.18 -18.37
N ARG A 55 6.09 28.85 -18.83
CA ARG A 55 6.78 29.68 -19.82
C ARG A 55 5.98 29.58 -21.11
N PRO A 56 5.50 30.68 -21.72
CA PRO A 56 5.04 30.61 -23.10
C PRO A 56 6.24 30.14 -23.93
N GLU A 57 6.13 28.96 -24.52
CA GLU A 57 7.12 28.49 -25.48
C GLU A 57 7.12 29.48 -26.66
N GLY A 58 8.31 29.95 -27.04
CA GLY A 58 8.48 30.84 -28.19
C GLY A 58 8.78 32.29 -27.82
N LYS A 59 9.97 32.52 -27.28
CA LYS A 59 10.96 33.52 -27.71
C LYS A 59 12.02 33.55 -26.62
N THR A 60 13.20 33.06 -26.96
CA THR A 60 14.42 33.34 -26.22
C THR A 60 14.44 34.81 -25.85
N ALA A 61 14.74 35.16 -24.60
CA ALA A 61 14.81 36.56 -24.14
C ALA A 61 15.79 37.43 -24.98
N ALA A 62 16.65 36.79 -25.80
CA ALA A 62 17.49 37.42 -26.80
C ALA A 62 16.71 37.98 -28.02
N GLU A 63 15.56 37.42 -28.38
CA GLU A 63 14.77 37.84 -29.56
C GLU A 63 13.79 38.99 -29.24
N ALA A 64 13.22 39.00 -28.03
CA ALA A 64 12.35 40.10 -27.57
C ALA A 64 13.12 41.43 -27.40
N ALA A 65 14.43 41.37 -27.22
CA ALA A 65 15.29 42.56 -27.17
C ALA A 65 15.56 43.17 -28.56
N LEU A 66 15.35 42.43 -29.65
CA LEU A 66 15.55 42.92 -31.02
C LEU A 66 14.29 43.49 -31.69
N GLU A 67 13.08 43.13 -31.25
CA GLU A 67 11.83 43.63 -31.87
C GLU A 67 11.20 44.85 -31.15
N GLY A 68 11.76 45.31 -30.03
CA GLY A 68 11.10 46.29 -29.14
C GLY A 68 11.70 47.69 -29.03
N ALA A 69 12.77 48.02 -29.76
CA ALA A 69 13.35 49.37 -29.73
C ALA A 69 13.10 50.09 -31.05
N PRO A 70 12.47 51.28 -31.07
CA PRO A 70 12.47 52.11 -32.27
C PRO A 70 13.93 52.47 -32.59
N ALA A 71 14.36 52.12 -33.81
CA ALA A 71 15.67 52.51 -34.33
C ALA A 71 15.84 54.04 -34.24
N PRO A 72 17.00 54.57 -33.80
CA PRO A 72 17.26 55.99 -33.92
C PRO A 72 17.35 56.36 -35.41
N SER A 73 16.46 57.25 -35.86
CA SER A 73 16.50 57.86 -37.19
C SER A 73 17.88 58.48 -37.46
N PRO A 74 18.48 58.30 -38.65
CA PRO A 74 19.73 58.95 -38.99
C PRO A 74 19.46 60.43 -39.30
N SER A 75 19.94 61.34 -38.45
CA SER A 75 20.02 62.77 -38.80
C SER A 75 21.40 63.07 -39.39
N PRO A 76 21.50 63.84 -40.49
CA PRO A 76 22.68 63.87 -41.33
C PRO A 76 23.74 64.87 -40.86
N ALA A 77 24.99 64.50 -41.17
CA ALA A 77 26.12 65.34 -41.58
C ALA A 77 26.58 66.49 -40.67
N ALA A 78 27.87 66.39 -40.34
CA ALA A 78 28.71 67.42 -39.78
C ALA A 78 28.75 68.70 -40.64
N ALA A 79 28.69 69.87 -39.98
CA ALA A 79 29.35 71.10 -40.42
C ALA A 79 29.44 72.13 -39.27
N THR A 80 30.67 72.36 -38.82
CA THR A 80 31.26 73.69 -38.52
C THR A 80 30.74 74.51 -37.32
N ALA A 81 31.62 74.67 -36.32
CA ALA A 81 31.53 75.63 -35.22
C ALA A 81 31.60 77.11 -35.69
N PRO A 82 31.08 78.04 -34.86
CA PRO A 82 31.93 79.15 -34.40
C PRO A 82 31.74 79.50 -32.90
N PRO A 83 32.63 80.34 -32.30
CA PRO A 83 32.94 80.28 -30.88
C PRO A 83 32.20 81.28 -29.98
N ALA A 84 32.38 81.06 -28.68
CA ALA A 84 31.85 81.77 -27.53
C ALA A 84 32.10 83.28 -27.46
N GLN A 85 31.11 84.00 -26.93
CA GLN A 85 31.18 85.25 -26.16
C GLN A 85 29.96 85.21 -25.18
N GLY A 86 29.98 85.53 -23.88
CA GLY A 86 30.87 86.37 -23.07
C GLY A 86 30.18 87.71 -22.73
N GLY A 87 29.41 87.78 -21.62
CA GLY A 87 28.89 89.05 -21.04
C GLY A 87 27.53 88.91 -20.32
N THR A 88 27.46 88.94 -18.99
CA THR A 88 27.20 90.07 -18.03
C THR A 88 25.72 90.29 -17.61
N THR A 89 25.38 89.82 -16.38
CA THR A 89 24.55 90.43 -15.28
C THR A 89 23.06 90.87 -15.52
N PRO A 90 22.25 91.15 -14.47
CA PRO A 90 21.61 90.22 -13.53
C PRO A 90 20.07 90.40 -13.44
N ALA A 91 19.28 89.36 -13.14
CA ALA A 91 17.88 89.58 -12.74
C ALA A 91 17.34 88.46 -11.83
N THR A 92 17.04 88.86 -10.61
CA THR A 92 16.27 88.17 -9.59
C THR A 92 14.87 87.83 -10.09
N THR A 93 14.43 86.57 -10.02
CA THR A 93 13.04 86.25 -9.65
C THR A 93 12.99 84.91 -8.92
N THR A 94 12.61 85.01 -7.66
CA THR A 94 12.25 83.97 -6.71
C THR A 94 11.08 83.14 -7.24
N THR A 95 11.17 81.81 -7.31
CA THR A 95 10.11 80.91 -6.82
C THR A 95 10.53 79.44 -6.73
N THR A 96 10.28 78.88 -5.56
CA THR A 96 9.90 77.49 -5.28
C THR A 96 10.99 76.41 -5.36
N SER A 97 11.54 76.16 -4.17
CA SER A 97 12.17 74.92 -3.73
C SER A 97 11.41 73.66 -4.17
N ASN A 98 12.11 72.75 -4.84
CA ASN A 98 11.81 71.34 -4.79
C ASN A 98 13.15 70.60 -4.60
N PRO A 99 13.37 69.83 -3.52
CA PRO A 99 14.63 69.13 -3.35
C PRO A 99 14.73 68.02 -4.40
N THR A 100 15.69 68.21 -5.30
CA THR A 100 16.25 67.23 -6.22
C THR A 100 16.48 65.90 -5.52
N THR A 101 15.66 64.90 -5.83
CA THR A 101 16.01 63.49 -5.66
C THR A 101 17.20 63.20 -6.56
N THR A 102 18.39 63.33 -5.99
CA THR A 102 19.62 62.81 -6.58
C THR A 102 19.46 61.30 -6.66
N PRO A 103 19.50 60.65 -7.84
CA PRO A 103 19.54 59.20 -7.90
C PRO A 103 20.87 58.75 -7.31
N THR A 104 20.82 57.99 -6.22
CA THR A 104 21.99 57.34 -5.63
C THR A 104 22.74 56.57 -6.73
N PRO A 105 24.01 56.89 -7.02
CA PRO A 105 24.78 56.13 -8.00
C PRO A 105 25.03 54.73 -7.45
N CYS A 106 24.87 53.72 -8.31
CA CYS A 106 25.27 52.35 -8.01
C CYS A 106 26.69 52.29 -7.43
N PRO A 107 26.93 51.57 -6.32
CA PRO A 107 28.26 51.50 -5.75
C PRO A 107 29.26 50.88 -6.75
N THR A 108 30.38 51.56 -6.93
CA THR A 108 31.56 51.08 -7.67
C THR A 108 32.06 49.76 -7.07
N PRO A 109 32.57 48.79 -7.86
CA PRO A 109 33.05 47.52 -7.34
C PRO A 109 34.13 47.73 -6.27
N GLY A 110 33.85 47.31 -5.02
CA GLY A 110 34.80 47.39 -3.91
C GLY A 110 34.35 48.15 -2.65
N ALA A 111 33.18 48.79 -2.65
CA ALA A 111 32.60 49.36 -1.43
C ALA A 111 31.96 48.27 -0.55
N THR A 112 32.09 48.38 0.77
CA THR A 112 31.44 47.48 1.74
C THR A 112 29.94 47.38 1.47
N PRO A 113 29.34 46.18 1.55
CA PRO A 113 27.94 46.01 1.20
C PRO A 113 27.09 46.84 2.15
N VAL A 114 26.34 47.80 1.58
CA VAL A 114 25.16 48.34 2.25
C VAL A 114 24.28 47.13 2.58
N LYS A 115 23.84 47.04 3.84
CA LYS A 115 22.86 46.05 4.27
C LYS A 115 21.52 46.46 3.64
N ASP A 116 21.38 46.21 2.34
CA ASP A 116 20.15 46.42 1.61
C ASP A 116 19.24 45.25 1.93
N ASP A 117 18.12 45.53 2.60
CA ASP A 117 17.12 44.53 2.90
C ASP A 117 16.50 43.92 1.63
N GLY A 118 16.79 44.47 0.42
CA GLY A 118 16.96 43.78 -0.88
C GLY A 118 15.79 42.97 -1.45
N ASN A 119 14.74 42.74 -0.66
CA ASN A 119 13.69 41.77 -0.90
C ASN A 119 12.38 42.40 -1.37
N GLN A 120 12.32 43.73 -1.51
CA GLN A 120 11.07 44.45 -1.77
C GLN A 120 10.99 45.18 -3.12
N ARG A 121 12.04 45.14 -3.94
CA ARG A 121 11.99 45.73 -5.28
C ARG A 121 11.49 44.69 -6.28
N ILE A 122 10.17 44.54 -6.34
CA ILE A 122 9.48 43.64 -7.27
C ILE A 122 8.81 44.48 -8.36
N TRP A 123 9.12 44.18 -9.61
CA TRP A 123 8.45 44.79 -10.76
C TRP A 123 7.97 43.70 -11.72
N ASN A 124 6.66 43.68 -11.99
CA ASN A 124 5.96 42.59 -12.67
C ASN A 124 6.31 41.22 -12.06
N ASP A 125 7.15 40.43 -12.73
CA ASP A 125 7.57 39.07 -12.34
C ASP A 125 9.08 38.96 -12.06
N SER A 126 9.77 40.09 -11.92
CA SER A 126 11.21 40.16 -11.70
C SER A 126 11.56 40.75 -10.35
N CYS A 127 12.54 40.14 -9.69
CA CYS A 127 13.19 40.66 -8.50
C CYS A 127 14.38 41.53 -8.90
N LEU A 128 14.38 42.80 -8.49
CA LEU A 128 15.40 43.78 -8.88
C LEU A 128 16.47 43.91 -7.79
N ASP A 129 17.70 44.23 -8.19
CA ASP A 129 18.78 44.63 -7.28
C ASP A 129 18.73 46.13 -6.93
N VAL A 130 19.70 46.58 -6.13
CA VAL A 130 19.87 47.99 -5.73
C VAL A 130 19.97 48.94 -6.93
N CYS A 131 20.47 48.41 -8.05
CA CYS A 131 20.71 49.09 -9.32
C CYS A 131 19.58 48.92 -10.34
N ASN A 132 18.42 48.40 -9.93
CA ASN A 132 17.27 48.16 -10.78
C ASN A 132 17.55 47.15 -11.93
N LYS A 133 18.49 46.21 -11.71
CA LYS A 133 18.76 45.09 -12.62
C LYS A 133 18.06 43.81 -12.14
N THR A 134 17.57 43.00 -13.07
CA THR A 134 16.94 41.71 -12.75
C THR A 134 17.94 40.75 -12.12
N ARG A 135 17.64 40.25 -10.93
CA ARG A 135 18.43 39.21 -10.27
C ARG A 135 18.17 37.85 -10.92
N GLN A 136 19.25 37.19 -11.35
CA GLN A 136 19.16 35.81 -11.87
C GLN A 136 18.96 34.82 -10.72
N GLY A 137 18.12 33.80 -10.93
CA GLY A 137 17.85 32.74 -9.95
C GLY A 137 16.96 33.14 -8.78
N VAL A 138 16.31 34.32 -8.83
CA VAL A 138 15.42 34.83 -7.79
C VAL A 138 14.09 35.20 -8.41
N ARG A 139 12.98 34.76 -7.80
CA ARG A 139 11.62 35.03 -8.30
C ARG A 139 10.71 35.55 -7.20
N PRO A 140 9.76 36.43 -7.54
CA PRO A 140 8.77 36.90 -6.58
C PRO A 140 7.76 35.79 -6.27
N ILE A 141 7.48 35.58 -4.98
CA ILE A 141 6.38 34.73 -4.52
C ILE A 141 5.25 35.63 -3.99
N ARG A 142 4.03 35.37 -4.45
CA ARG A 142 2.82 36.08 -3.99
C ARG A 142 2.02 35.17 -3.07
N ILE A 143 2.24 35.30 -1.78
CA ILE A 143 1.45 34.60 -0.76
C ILE A 143 0.23 35.47 -0.48
N PRO A 144 -0.99 34.94 -0.51
CA PRO A 144 -2.17 35.69 -0.10
C PRO A 144 -1.96 36.18 1.34
N PHE A 145 -2.30 37.44 1.62
CA PHE A 145 -2.17 38.09 2.94
C PHE A 145 -0.75 38.49 3.39
N MET A 146 0.30 38.26 2.59
CA MET A 146 1.66 38.73 2.91
C MET A 146 2.23 39.62 1.80
N GLU A 147 3.17 40.49 2.17
CA GLU A 147 3.97 41.24 1.20
C GLU A 147 4.76 40.27 0.31
N PRO A 148 4.78 40.48 -1.01
CA PRO A 148 5.51 39.61 -1.92
C PRO A 148 7.00 39.66 -1.59
N ARG A 149 7.62 38.47 -1.56
CA ARG A 149 9.04 38.31 -1.24
C ARG A 149 9.79 37.71 -2.42
N CYS A 150 11.04 38.07 -2.54
CA CYS A 150 11.97 37.45 -3.46
C CYS A 150 12.55 36.18 -2.83
N LEU A 151 12.34 35.03 -3.49
CA LEU A 151 12.83 33.73 -3.04
C LEU A 151 13.82 33.17 -4.05
N TYR A 152 14.91 32.56 -3.58
CA TYR A 152 15.85 31.85 -4.46
C TYR A 152 15.18 30.61 -5.05
N ASP A 153 15.57 30.25 -6.28
CA ASP A 153 15.05 29.08 -6.97
C ASP A 153 15.33 27.76 -6.18
N GLU A 154 16.43 27.69 -5.42
CA GLU A 154 16.75 26.54 -4.54
C GLU A 154 15.80 26.44 -3.35
N ASP A 155 15.58 27.56 -2.65
CA ASP A 155 14.66 27.61 -1.51
C ASP A 155 13.24 27.25 -1.95
N ARG A 156 12.84 27.73 -3.14
CA ARG A 156 11.57 27.38 -3.75
C ARG A 156 11.44 25.87 -4.00
N LEU A 157 12.47 25.24 -4.57
CA LEU A 157 12.47 23.81 -4.84
C LEU A 157 12.38 22.98 -3.55
N LEU A 158 13.13 23.40 -2.52
CA LEU A 158 13.08 22.79 -1.19
C LEU A 158 11.67 22.87 -0.60
N LEU A 159 11.01 24.04 -0.66
CA LEU A 159 9.64 24.20 -0.19
C LEU A 159 8.66 23.33 -0.98
N ILE A 160 8.81 23.23 -2.31
CA ILE A 160 7.97 22.34 -3.13
C ILE A 160 8.08 20.89 -2.66
N VAL A 161 9.31 20.38 -2.45
CA VAL A 161 9.51 18.99 -2.00
C VAL A 161 8.95 18.78 -0.59
N LEU A 162 9.14 19.76 0.30
CA LEU A 162 8.60 19.72 1.67
C LEU A 162 7.08 19.58 1.67
N PHE A 163 6.37 20.45 0.94
CA PHE A 163 4.90 20.43 0.89
C PHE A 163 4.36 19.25 0.07
N ALA A 164 5.05 18.84 -0.99
CA ALA A 164 4.69 17.64 -1.75
C ALA A 164 4.80 16.36 -0.88
N GLY A 165 5.87 16.26 -0.09
CA GLY A 165 6.05 15.17 0.89
C GLY A 165 4.97 15.16 1.96
N ALA A 166 4.65 16.33 2.53
CA ALA A 166 3.54 16.46 3.48
C ALA A 166 2.19 16.03 2.85
N LEU A 167 1.92 16.43 1.61
CA LEU A 167 0.71 16.07 0.88
C LEU A 167 0.64 14.55 0.63
N GLY A 168 1.75 13.92 0.24
CA GLY A 168 1.82 12.46 0.10
C GLY A 168 1.48 11.72 1.39
N GLY A 169 2.02 12.19 2.53
CA GLY A 169 1.70 11.66 3.86
C GLY A 169 0.24 11.85 4.26
N LEU A 170 -0.37 12.97 3.88
CA LEU A 170 -1.79 13.25 4.13
C LEU A 170 -2.72 12.32 3.33
N VAL A 171 -2.34 11.94 2.10
CA VAL A 171 -3.09 10.94 1.32
C VAL A 171 -3.06 9.57 2.01
N HIS A 172 -1.91 9.17 2.56
CA HIS A 172 -1.80 7.96 3.37
C HIS A 172 -2.70 8.05 4.62
N ALA A 173 -2.64 9.17 5.34
CA ALA A 173 -3.47 9.42 6.52
C ALA A 173 -4.97 9.32 6.19
N LEU A 174 -5.43 9.89 5.08
CA LEU A 174 -6.83 9.79 4.62
C LEU A 174 -7.25 8.35 4.34
N ARG A 175 -6.43 7.59 3.59
CA ARG A 175 -6.70 6.17 3.30
C ARG A 175 -6.80 5.35 4.57
N SER A 176 -5.82 5.49 5.47
CA SER A 176 -5.77 4.79 6.74
C SER A 176 -6.99 5.15 7.60
N LEU A 177 -7.29 6.43 7.74
CA LEU A 177 -8.43 6.92 8.52
C LEU A 177 -9.75 6.36 7.99
N GLY A 178 -9.95 6.34 6.66
CA GLY A 178 -11.13 5.75 6.05
C GLY A 178 -11.34 4.27 6.42
N TRP A 179 -10.26 3.48 6.41
CA TRP A 179 -10.30 2.07 6.81
C TRP A 179 -10.64 1.90 8.30
N TYR A 180 -10.01 2.67 9.19
CA TYR A 180 -10.25 2.57 10.64
C TYR A 180 -11.62 3.09 11.08
N ILE A 181 -12.13 4.16 10.44
CA ILE A 181 -13.49 4.66 10.68
C ILE A 181 -14.52 3.63 10.19
N GLY A 182 -14.33 3.09 8.97
CA GLY A 182 -15.22 2.07 8.41
C GLY A 182 -15.33 0.84 9.31
N ASN A 183 -14.21 0.40 9.88
CA ASN A 183 -14.16 -0.77 10.75
C ASN A 183 -14.42 -0.47 12.24
N ARG A 184 -14.70 0.79 12.61
CA ARG A 184 -14.90 1.25 14.00
C ARG A 184 -13.76 0.87 14.96
N GLN A 185 -12.53 0.76 14.47
CA GLN A 185 -11.35 0.36 15.26
C GLN A 185 -10.42 1.55 15.61
N LEU A 186 -10.84 2.80 15.38
CA LEU A 186 -9.99 3.96 15.65
C LEU A 186 -9.78 4.15 17.16
N LYS A 187 -8.52 4.05 17.60
CA LYS A 187 -8.10 4.23 19.00
C LYS A 187 -7.58 5.67 19.23
N TRP A 188 -7.84 6.23 20.41
CA TRP A 188 -7.40 7.59 20.76
C TRP A 188 -5.88 7.79 20.68
N SER A 189 -5.09 6.78 21.02
CA SER A 189 -3.63 6.82 20.91
C SER A 189 -3.11 7.05 19.49
N TRP A 190 -3.89 6.71 18.46
CA TRP A 190 -3.50 6.91 17.07
C TRP A 190 -3.67 8.36 16.60
N SER A 191 -4.42 9.20 17.33
CA SER A 191 -4.59 10.61 16.96
C SER A 191 -3.24 11.33 16.84
N ALA A 192 -2.35 11.14 17.81
CA ALA A 192 -1.00 11.71 17.80
C ALA A 192 -0.19 11.29 16.56
N PHE A 193 -0.34 10.05 16.12
CA PHE A 193 0.30 9.55 14.91
C PHE A 193 -0.18 10.33 13.67
N TYR A 194 -1.50 10.51 13.51
CA TYR A 194 -2.05 11.28 12.38
C TYR A 194 -1.65 12.77 12.41
N PHE A 195 -1.52 13.37 13.60
CA PHE A 195 -1.02 14.74 13.73
C PHE A 195 0.45 14.86 13.28
N LEU A 196 1.27 13.85 13.57
CA LEU A 196 2.70 13.85 13.23
C LEU A 196 2.98 13.40 11.79
N THR A 197 2.07 12.69 11.13
CA THR A 197 2.25 12.17 9.75
C THR A 197 2.75 13.21 8.74
N PRO A 198 2.16 14.42 8.60
CA PRO A 198 2.65 15.39 7.61
C PRO A 198 4.08 15.86 7.89
N PHE A 199 4.46 16.01 9.16
CA PHE A 199 5.81 16.43 9.55
C PHE A 199 6.84 15.34 9.33
N MET A 200 6.49 14.09 9.67
CA MET A 200 7.35 12.93 9.42
C MET A 200 7.58 12.77 7.91
N SER A 201 6.52 12.90 7.09
CA SER A 201 6.60 12.76 5.64
C SER A 201 7.40 13.89 4.99
N ALA A 202 7.22 15.14 5.45
CA ALA A 202 8.02 16.28 5.01
C ALA A 202 9.51 16.11 5.35
N SER A 203 9.81 15.58 6.55
CA SER A 203 11.18 15.33 7.00
C SER A 203 11.88 14.27 6.14
N VAL A 204 11.19 13.16 5.83
CA VAL A 204 11.75 12.12 4.95
C VAL A 204 11.94 12.64 3.53
N ALA A 205 10.98 13.39 2.98
CA ALA A 205 11.10 14.00 1.66
C ALA A 205 12.30 14.96 1.58
N LEU A 206 12.56 15.73 2.64
CA LEU A 206 13.72 16.62 2.74
C LEU A 206 15.05 15.86 2.76
N VAL A 207 15.14 14.73 3.48
CA VAL A 207 16.34 13.90 3.45
C VAL A 207 16.62 13.40 2.04
N PHE A 208 15.60 12.91 1.34
CA PHE A 208 15.72 12.45 -0.04
C PHE A 208 16.08 13.58 -1.01
N TYR A 209 15.58 14.80 -0.80
CA TYR A 209 16.00 15.96 -1.56
C TYR A 209 17.52 16.16 -1.50
N PHE A 210 18.11 16.12 -0.31
CA PHE A 210 19.56 16.26 -0.14
C PHE A 210 20.34 15.09 -0.75
N VAL A 211 19.83 13.85 -0.64
CA VAL A 211 20.45 12.68 -1.28
C VAL A 211 20.46 12.81 -2.80
N ILE A 212 19.33 13.20 -3.39
CA ILE A 212 19.21 13.37 -4.84
C ILE A 212 20.07 14.54 -5.30
N ARG A 213 19.95 15.71 -4.65
CA ARG A 213 20.67 16.93 -5.03
C ARG A 213 22.18 16.83 -4.81
N GLY A 214 22.63 16.20 -3.72
CA GLY A 214 24.05 16.07 -3.38
C GLY A 214 24.73 14.83 -3.95
N GLY A 215 23.98 13.76 -4.22
CA GLY A 215 24.52 12.48 -4.69
C GLY A 215 24.35 12.24 -6.19
N PHE A 216 23.17 12.56 -6.76
CA PHE A 216 22.83 12.22 -8.14
C PHE A 216 23.09 13.39 -9.12
N PHE A 217 23.04 14.63 -8.64
CA PHE A 217 23.33 15.81 -9.43
C PHE A 217 24.71 16.37 -9.08
N SER A 218 25.51 16.74 -10.09
CA SER A 218 26.74 17.48 -9.85
C SER A 218 26.41 18.82 -9.17
N PRO A 219 27.21 19.30 -8.19
CA PRO A 219 27.02 20.62 -7.59
C PRO A 219 27.09 21.78 -8.60
N THR A 220 27.55 21.53 -9.82
CA THR A 220 27.59 22.49 -10.93
C THR A 220 26.31 22.53 -11.77
N SER A 221 25.33 21.66 -11.53
CA SER A 221 24.09 21.58 -12.31
C SER A 221 23.16 22.75 -11.95
N SER A 222 22.95 23.68 -12.88
CA SER A 222 22.00 24.77 -12.70
C SER A 222 20.56 24.27 -12.62
N ILE A 223 19.75 24.89 -11.76
CA ILE A 223 18.33 24.56 -11.53
C ILE A 223 17.50 24.73 -12.82
N SER A 224 17.97 25.54 -13.76
CA SER A 224 17.33 25.72 -15.08
C SER A 224 17.15 24.41 -15.84
N ASP A 225 18.02 23.42 -15.59
CA ASP A 225 17.97 22.08 -16.18
C ASP A 225 17.21 21.08 -15.30
N THR A 226 16.88 21.47 -14.07
CA THR A 226 16.22 20.62 -13.08
C THR A 226 14.72 20.88 -13.08
N SER A 227 13.94 19.84 -13.39
CA SER A 227 12.48 19.93 -13.43
C SER A 227 11.88 19.97 -12.01
N PRO A 228 11.25 21.07 -11.58
CA PRO A 228 10.55 21.12 -10.28
C PRO A 228 9.38 20.13 -10.20
N PHE A 229 8.80 19.75 -11.35
CA PHE A 229 7.74 18.74 -11.45
C PHE A 229 8.25 17.36 -11.00
N GLY A 230 9.47 16.99 -11.40
CA GLY A 230 10.06 15.71 -11.02
C GLY A 230 10.30 15.61 -9.52
N PHE A 231 10.84 16.66 -8.91
CA PHE A 231 11.08 16.73 -7.48
C PHE A 231 9.77 16.73 -6.66
N ALA A 232 8.74 17.44 -7.12
CA ALA A 232 7.41 17.39 -6.50
C ALA A 232 6.82 15.98 -6.55
N ALA A 233 6.89 15.31 -7.71
CA ALA A 233 6.40 13.94 -7.88
C ALA A 233 7.13 12.96 -6.97
N VAL A 234 8.46 13.01 -6.93
CA VAL A 234 9.28 12.15 -6.06
C VAL A 234 8.98 12.43 -4.58
N GLY A 235 8.87 13.70 -4.17
CA GLY A 235 8.48 14.07 -2.81
C GLY A 235 7.12 13.50 -2.40
N ALA A 236 6.11 13.63 -3.27
CA ALA A 236 4.77 13.09 -3.04
C ALA A 236 4.77 11.56 -2.95
N LEU A 237 5.50 10.87 -3.82
CA LEU A 237 5.65 9.41 -3.78
C LEU A 237 6.31 8.96 -2.47
N ILE A 238 7.40 9.61 -2.07
CA ILE A 238 8.08 9.32 -0.80
C ILE A 238 7.10 9.46 0.37
N GLY A 239 6.32 10.55 0.41
CA GLY A 239 5.30 10.75 1.44
C GLY A 239 4.25 9.64 1.46
N MET A 240 3.78 9.19 0.30
CA MET A 240 2.78 8.12 0.19
C MET A 240 3.33 6.74 0.60
N PHE A 241 4.61 6.46 0.32
CA PHE A 241 5.21 5.14 0.47
C PHE A 241 6.10 4.97 1.70
N THR A 242 6.30 6.00 2.53
CA THR A 242 7.19 5.93 3.71
C THR A 242 6.84 4.75 4.63
N GLU A 243 5.56 4.56 4.94
CA GLU A 243 5.09 3.45 5.80
C GLU A 243 5.27 2.07 5.15
N GLU A 244 4.89 1.92 3.88
CA GLU A 244 5.02 0.64 3.17
C GLU A 244 6.50 0.25 2.99
N ALA A 245 7.34 1.22 2.63
CA ALA A 245 8.77 1.02 2.48
C ALA A 245 9.42 0.58 3.81
N ILE A 246 9.06 1.21 4.94
CA ILE A 246 9.57 0.81 6.26
C ILE A 246 9.09 -0.60 6.62
N ASN A 247 7.83 -0.94 6.36
CA ASN A 247 7.30 -2.28 6.63
C ASN A 247 7.98 -3.35 5.78
N LYS A 248 8.27 -3.06 4.51
CA LYS A 248 9.02 -3.96 3.63
C LYS A 248 10.48 -4.09 4.05
N LEU A 249 11.13 -2.99 4.41
CA LEU A 249 12.49 -3.03 4.96
C LEU A 249 12.54 -3.83 6.26
N ARG A 250 11.55 -3.68 7.14
CA ARG A 250 11.41 -4.50 8.35
C ARG A 250 11.21 -5.97 8.02
N GLN A 251 10.39 -6.30 7.02
CA GLN A 251 10.20 -7.69 6.59
C GLN A 251 11.50 -8.28 6.08
N VAL A 252 12.22 -7.56 5.21
CA VAL A 252 13.53 -8.00 4.70
C VAL A 252 14.53 -8.14 5.84
N ALA A 253 14.63 -7.15 6.72
CA ALA A 253 15.51 -7.20 7.88
C ALA A 253 15.13 -8.35 8.81
N ALA A 254 13.84 -8.61 9.04
CA ALA A 254 13.38 -9.77 9.79
C ALA A 254 13.78 -11.05 9.08
N THR A 255 13.58 -11.20 7.77
CA THR A 255 14.00 -12.40 7.04
C THR A 255 15.51 -12.65 7.12
N VAL A 256 16.32 -11.59 7.09
CA VAL A 256 17.79 -11.70 7.14
C VAL A 256 18.32 -11.89 8.57
N LEU A 257 17.72 -11.21 9.55
CA LEU A 257 18.20 -11.15 10.93
C LEU A 257 17.46 -12.08 11.88
N THR A 258 16.32 -12.66 11.48
CA THR A 258 15.69 -13.73 12.26
C THR A 258 16.66 -14.89 12.18
N PRO A 259 17.30 -15.28 13.30
CA PRO A 259 18.03 -16.53 13.33
C PRO A 259 17.02 -17.59 12.87
N LYS A 260 17.37 -18.34 11.81
CA LYS A 260 16.65 -19.58 11.50
C LYS A 260 16.53 -20.27 12.85
N GLU A 261 15.29 -20.45 13.34
CA GLU A 261 15.08 -21.14 14.60
C GLU A 261 15.98 -22.37 14.54
N PRO A 262 16.81 -22.64 15.58
CA PRO A 262 17.53 -23.89 15.61
C PRO A 262 16.45 -24.92 15.30
N ALA A 263 16.63 -25.67 14.21
CA ALA A 263 15.79 -26.82 13.97
C ALA A 263 15.85 -27.54 15.29
N SER A 264 14.75 -27.44 16.05
CA SER A 264 14.77 -27.95 17.38
C SER A 264 14.85 -29.42 17.11
N ASP A 265 16.01 -30.01 17.38
CA ASP A 265 16.22 -31.44 17.45
C ASP A 265 15.42 -31.94 18.65
N HIS A 266 14.11 -31.69 18.65
CA HIS A 266 13.10 -32.40 19.40
C HIS A 266 13.00 -33.80 18.79
N VAL A 267 14.13 -34.52 18.78
CA VAL A 267 14.11 -35.97 18.81
C VAL A 267 13.55 -36.30 20.19
N GLY A 268 12.21 -36.27 20.28
CA GLY A 268 11.52 -36.97 21.35
C GLY A 268 11.92 -38.44 21.30
N PRO A 269 11.66 -39.21 22.36
CA PRO A 269 11.80 -40.65 22.29
C PRO A 269 10.98 -41.20 21.10
N ALA A 270 11.59 -42.12 20.34
CA ALA A 270 10.92 -42.78 19.23
C ALA A 270 9.60 -43.43 19.68
N PRO A 271 8.59 -43.56 18.79
CA PRO A 271 7.35 -44.25 19.12
C PRO A 271 7.67 -45.68 19.57
N ALA A 272 7.08 -46.13 20.66
CA ALA A 272 7.30 -47.49 21.17
C ALA A 272 5.97 -48.26 21.13
N VAL A 273 5.89 -49.32 20.33
CA VAL A 273 4.73 -50.21 20.30
C VAL A 273 4.93 -51.32 21.33
N LYS A 274 4.01 -51.45 22.28
CA LYS A 274 4.05 -52.49 23.34
C LYS A 274 3.18 -53.69 23.00
N SER A 275 1.97 -53.45 22.49
CA SER A 275 1.03 -54.51 22.14
C SER A 275 0.01 -54.04 21.10
N MET A 276 -0.62 -55.00 20.43
CA MET A 276 -1.73 -54.75 19.50
C MET A 276 -2.84 -55.78 19.72
N SER A 277 -4.09 -55.38 19.49
CA SER A 277 -5.23 -56.28 19.60
C SER A 277 -6.35 -55.85 18.64
N PRO A 278 -6.95 -56.78 17.86
CA PRO A 278 -6.54 -58.19 17.68
C PRO A 278 -5.22 -58.32 16.87
N LEU A 279 -4.57 -59.48 16.95
CA LEU A 279 -3.33 -59.79 16.20
C LEU A 279 -3.59 -60.48 14.84
N ASN A 280 -4.86 -60.67 14.48
CA ASN A 280 -5.27 -61.25 13.20
C ASN A 280 -6.54 -60.59 12.69
N GLY A 281 -6.73 -60.64 11.37
CA GLY A 281 -7.89 -60.07 10.69
C GLY A 281 -8.08 -60.62 9.28
N SER A 282 -9.15 -60.18 8.62
CA SER A 282 -9.58 -60.59 7.29
C SER A 282 -8.68 -60.01 6.20
N THR A 283 -8.39 -60.81 5.17
CA THR A 283 -7.69 -60.35 3.95
C THR A 283 -8.41 -59.23 3.21
N LEU A 284 -9.71 -59.01 3.48
CA LEU A 284 -10.48 -57.89 2.93
C LEU A 284 -10.17 -56.53 3.58
N GLY A 285 -9.50 -56.51 4.73
CA GLY A 285 -9.26 -55.30 5.52
C GLY A 285 -10.53 -54.74 6.17
N GLY A 286 -10.39 -53.61 6.87
CA GLY A 286 -11.47 -52.91 7.55
C GLY A 286 -11.66 -53.28 9.02
N ASP A 287 -10.91 -54.26 9.53
CA ASP A 287 -10.93 -54.64 10.94
C ASP A 287 -10.31 -53.55 11.81
N GLU A 288 -10.98 -53.19 12.92
CA GLU A 288 -10.48 -52.24 13.92
C GLU A 288 -9.39 -52.89 14.76
N VAL A 289 -8.19 -52.33 14.72
CA VAL A 289 -7.02 -52.75 15.50
C VAL A 289 -6.61 -51.62 16.43
N THR A 290 -6.45 -51.95 17.70
CA THR A 290 -5.93 -51.03 18.72
C THR A 290 -4.45 -51.32 18.96
N ILE A 291 -3.61 -50.29 18.82
CA ILE A 291 -2.17 -50.32 19.05
C ILE A 291 -1.89 -49.57 20.35
N VAL A 292 -1.28 -50.25 21.32
CA VAL A 292 -0.91 -49.68 22.61
C VAL A 292 0.60 -49.47 22.67
N GLY A 293 1.02 -48.29 23.12
CA GLY A 293 2.41 -47.88 23.08
C GLY A 293 2.71 -46.62 23.87
N GLU A 294 3.79 -45.95 23.48
CA GLU A 294 4.24 -44.68 24.05
C GLU A 294 4.73 -43.75 22.94
N ASN A 295 4.64 -42.44 23.21
CA ASN A 295 5.15 -41.36 22.36
C ASN A 295 4.50 -41.27 20.98
N PHE A 296 3.22 -41.63 20.85
CA PHE A 296 2.47 -41.39 19.62
C PHE A 296 2.11 -39.92 19.49
N ARG A 297 2.25 -39.37 18.29
CA ARG A 297 1.95 -37.96 17.99
C ARG A 297 0.74 -37.84 17.06
N PRO A 298 -0.07 -36.77 17.17
CA PRO A 298 -1.14 -36.52 16.22
C PRO A 298 -0.58 -36.44 14.79
N GLY A 299 -1.22 -37.15 13.85
CA GLY A 299 -0.71 -37.29 12.47
C GLY A 299 0.21 -38.48 12.23
N VAL A 300 0.28 -39.45 13.18
CA VAL A 300 0.97 -40.73 12.98
C VAL A 300 0.45 -41.48 11.76
N VAL A 301 1.36 -42.13 11.03
CA VAL A 301 1.04 -43.01 9.91
C VAL A 301 1.34 -44.44 10.32
N VAL A 302 0.38 -45.34 10.13
CA VAL A 302 0.55 -46.78 10.40
C VAL A 302 0.45 -47.55 9.10
N THR A 303 1.38 -48.48 8.86
CA THR A 303 1.36 -49.35 7.68
C THR A 303 1.43 -50.83 8.08
N PHE A 304 0.70 -51.67 7.35
CA PHE A 304 0.69 -53.12 7.49
C PHE A 304 1.26 -53.73 6.21
N GLY A 305 2.42 -54.39 6.29
CA GLY A 305 3.10 -54.96 5.12
C GLY A 305 3.46 -53.92 4.05
N GLY A 306 3.54 -52.64 4.42
CA GLY A 306 3.74 -51.51 3.49
C GLY A 306 2.46 -50.84 2.97
N ALA A 307 1.27 -51.38 3.25
CA ALA A 307 0.00 -50.73 2.92
C ALA A 307 -0.45 -49.77 4.03
N ASN A 308 -0.88 -48.56 3.67
CA ASN A 308 -1.32 -47.55 4.64
C ASN A 308 -2.65 -47.94 5.28
N ALA A 309 -2.69 -47.97 6.62
CA ALA A 309 -3.93 -48.12 7.38
C ALA A 309 -4.67 -46.80 7.54
N THR A 310 -5.98 -46.87 7.73
CA THR A 310 -6.81 -45.70 8.03
C THR A 310 -6.81 -45.45 9.53
N VAL A 311 -6.26 -44.33 9.98
CA VAL A 311 -6.19 -43.97 11.41
C VAL A 311 -7.49 -43.31 11.85
N GLU A 312 -8.13 -43.84 12.90
CA GLU A 312 -9.40 -43.31 13.42
C GLU A 312 -9.21 -42.37 14.61
N SER A 313 -8.32 -42.71 15.53
CA SER A 313 -7.99 -41.87 16.69
C SER A 313 -6.54 -42.06 17.11
N VAL A 314 -5.92 -40.96 17.56
CA VAL A 314 -4.53 -40.94 18.02
C VAL A 314 -4.46 -40.26 19.38
N GLU A 315 -3.98 -41.00 20.36
CA GLU A 315 -3.60 -40.53 21.69
C GLU A 315 -2.13 -40.88 21.93
N GLU A 316 -1.49 -40.26 22.92
CA GLU A 316 -0.05 -40.43 23.19
C GLU A 316 0.36 -41.90 23.47
N LYS A 317 -0.58 -42.72 23.97
CA LYS A 317 -0.34 -44.13 24.33
C LYS A 317 -1.20 -45.13 23.56
N LEU A 318 -2.11 -44.66 22.70
CA LEU A 318 -3.10 -45.49 22.04
C LEU A 318 -3.41 -44.97 20.63
N VAL A 319 -3.36 -45.86 19.64
CA VAL A 319 -3.76 -45.56 18.27
C VAL A 319 -4.79 -46.58 17.83
N LYS A 320 -5.92 -46.10 17.29
CA LYS A 320 -6.92 -46.95 16.64
C LYS A 320 -6.82 -46.83 15.14
N VAL A 321 -6.74 -47.96 14.45
CA VAL A 321 -6.60 -48.02 13.00
C VAL A 321 -7.52 -49.07 12.41
N LYS A 322 -7.92 -48.87 11.16
CA LYS A 322 -8.53 -49.88 10.31
C LYS A 322 -7.50 -50.48 9.37
N THR A 323 -7.44 -51.80 9.37
CA THR A 323 -6.49 -52.57 8.53
C THR A 323 -6.78 -52.35 7.04
N PRO A 324 -5.75 -52.22 6.18
CA PRO A 324 -5.92 -52.23 4.74
C PRO A 324 -6.20 -53.67 4.24
N ALA A 325 -6.69 -53.80 3.00
CA ALA A 325 -6.76 -55.11 2.35
C ALA A 325 -5.35 -55.62 2.03
N HIS A 326 -5.06 -56.89 2.32
CA HIS A 326 -3.75 -57.50 2.09
C HIS A 326 -3.88 -59.01 1.84
N ALA A 327 -2.91 -59.60 1.15
CA ALA A 327 -2.84 -61.05 0.94
C ALA A 327 -2.65 -61.80 2.28
N ALA A 328 -3.13 -63.04 2.36
CA ALA A 328 -3.00 -63.88 3.55
C ALA A 328 -1.53 -64.08 3.95
N GLY A 329 -1.27 -64.05 5.26
CA GLY A 329 0.08 -64.22 5.82
C GLY A 329 0.42 -63.24 6.94
N GLN A 330 1.58 -63.45 7.57
CA GLN A 330 2.13 -62.55 8.58
C GLN A 330 2.74 -61.31 7.90
N VAL A 331 2.46 -60.14 8.47
CA VAL A 331 2.98 -58.85 7.99
C VAL A 331 3.65 -58.06 9.10
N ASP A 332 4.62 -57.24 8.71
CA ASP A 332 5.24 -56.26 9.59
C ASP A 332 4.34 -55.05 9.76
N VAL A 333 4.25 -54.52 10.98
CA VAL A 333 3.50 -53.30 11.28
C VAL A 333 4.48 -52.18 11.59
N VAL A 334 4.41 -51.08 10.84
CA VAL A 334 5.28 -49.91 11.04
C VAL A 334 4.43 -48.73 11.48
N VAL A 335 4.83 -48.12 12.59
CA VAL A 335 4.22 -46.88 13.11
C VAL A 335 5.23 -45.76 12.95
N THR A 336 4.88 -44.73 12.18
CA THR A 336 5.75 -43.59 11.84
C THR A 336 5.14 -42.30 12.35
N ASN A 337 5.86 -41.60 13.22
CA ASN A 337 5.47 -40.30 13.74
C ASN A 337 5.77 -39.17 12.73
N THR A 338 5.21 -37.98 13.00
CA THR A 338 5.43 -36.76 12.20
C THR A 338 6.87 -36.26 12.21
N ASP A 339 7.69 -36.69 13.18
CA ASP A 339 9.13 -36.44 13.27
C ASP A 339 9.97 -37.43 12.45
N SER A 340 9.34 -38.26 11.60
CA SER A 340 9.95 -39.32 10.79
C SER A 340 10.59 -40.47 11.58
N GLN A 341 10.43 -40.51 12.91
CA GLN A 341 10.83 -41.68 13.68
C GLN A 341 9.79 -42.79 13.54
N SER A 342 10.25 -44.03 13.46
CA SER A 342 9.38 -45.18 13.27
C SER A 342 9.77 -46.37 14.13
N GLN A 343 8.78 -47.18 14.48
CA GLN A 343 8.98 -48.49 15.10
C GLN A 343 8.34 -49.56 14.24
N THR A 344 9.07 -50.66 14.04
CA THR A 344 8.60 -51.83 13.29
C THR A 344 8.36 -53.00 14.24
N LEU A 345 7.14 -53.50 14.26
CA LEU A 345 6.80 -54.76 14.88
C LEU A 345 6.83 -55.85 13.81
N LYS A 346 7.87 -56.67 13.84
CA LYS A 346 8.04 -57.77 12.88
C LYS A 346 6.99 -58.85 13.10
N ASN A 347 6.35 -59.33 12.03
CA ASN A 347 5.26 -60.29 12.09
C ASN A 347 4.16 -59.89 13.09
N GLY A 348 3.85 -58.59 13.16
CA GLY A 348 2.95 -58.04 14.18
C GLY A 348 1.47 -58.37 13.94
N PHE A 349 1.09 -58.74 12.73
CA PHE A 349 -0.30 -59.01 12.37
C PHE A 349 -0.42 -60.14 11.34
N GLU A 350 -1.45 -60.98 11.45
CA GLU A 350 -1.72 -62.09 10.53
C GLU A 350 -3.03 -61.88 9.76
N TYR A 351 -2.93 -61.79 8.43
CA TYR A 351 -4.11 -61.80 7.56
C TYR A 351 -4.57 -63.24 7.31
N LYS A 352 -5.84 -63.52 7.61
CA LYS A 352 -6.51 -64.80 7.37
C LYS A 352 -7.59 -64.62 6.33
N ASP A 353 -7.71 -65.59 5.44
CA ASP A 353 -8.86 -65.65 4.57
C ASP A 353 -10.13 -65.78 5.42
N PRO A 354 -11.22 -65.08 5.06
CA PRO A 354 -12.48 -65.24 5.75
C PRO A 354 -12.87 -66.72 5.70
N THR A 355 -12.97 -67.36 6.87
CA THR A 355 -13.36 -68.76 6.96
C THR A 355 -14.67 -68.93 6.17
N PRO A 356 -14.72 -69.79 5.15
CA PRO A 356 -15.95 -70.05 4.44
C PRO A 356 -17.00 -70.50 5.45
N PRO A 357 -18.24 -69.95 5.43
CA PRO A 357 -19.28 -70.39 6.34
C PRO A 357 -19.49 -71.90 6.14
N THR A 358 -19.26 -72.68 7.20
CA THR A 358 -19.40 -74.14 7.16
C THR A 358 -20.83 -74.51 6.75
N PRO A 359 -21.05 -75.23 5.64
CA PRO A 359 -22.38 -75.72 5.32
C PRO A 359 -22.82 -76.76 6.36
N PRO A 360 -24.07 -76.72 6.87
CA PRO A 360 -24.58 -77.72 7.81
C PRO A 360 -24.68 -79.11 7.15
N VAL A 361 -24.18 -80.15 7.82
CA VAL A 361 -24.13 -81.53 7.34
C VAL A 361 -25.46 -82.26 7.61
N GLY A 362 -26.33 -82.33 6.58
CA GLY A 362 -27.11 -83.50 6.13
C GLY A 362 -28.32 -84.06 6.90
N GLY A 363 -29.54 -83.94 6.32
CA GLY A 363 -30.65 -84.90 6.53
C GLY A 363 -32.08 -84.49 6.12
N GLN A 364 -32.57 -85.03 4.99
CA GLN A 364 -33.97 -85.21 4.46
C GLN A 364 -34.68 -84.13 3.56
N PRO A 365 -35.23 -84.55 2.38
CA PRO A 365 -35.99 -83.75 1.37
C PRO A 365 -37.53 -84.04 1.40
N PRO A 366 -38.40 -83.53 0.49
CA PRO A 366 -38.54 -82.21 -0.18
C PRO A 366 -39.90 -81.53 0.15
N GLU A 367 -40.05 -80.22 -0.02
CA GLU A 367 -41.38 -79.62 -0.34
C GLU A 367 -41.24 -78.48 -1.35
N GLN A 368 -41.88 -78.66 -2.50
CA GLN A 368 -42.22 -77.63 -3.49
C GLN A 368 -43.76 -77.56 -3.49
N PRO A 369 -44.39 -76.39 -3.39
CA PRO A 369 -44.87 -75.63 -4.58
C PRO A 369 -44.65 -74.11 -4.40
N GLY A 370 -44.17 -73.36 -5.39
CA GLY A 370 -44.98 -72.78 -6.46
C GLY A 370 -44.97 -71.23 -6.41
N GLN A 371 -44.33 -70.63 -7.43
CA GLN A 371 -44.14 -69.22 -7.90
C GLN A 371 -45.31 -68.21 -7.78
N PRO A 372 -45.20 -66.90 -8.19
CA PRO A 372 -44.06 -66.13 -8.80
C PRO A 372 -43.81 -64.72 -8.15
N GLN A 373 -42.73 -63.97 -8.42
CA GLN A 373 -42.56 -63.08 -9.59
C GLN A 373 -41.11 -62.57 -9.79
N GLN A 374 -40.85 -62.25 -11.05
CA GLN A 374 -39.60 -62.02 -11.80
C GLN A 374 -38.90 -60.68 -11.50
N PRO A 375 -37.58 -60.63 -11.24
CA PRO A 375 -36.81 -59.39 -11.22
C PRO A 375 -36.54 -58.86 -12.63
N GLN A 376 -36.63 -57.53 -12.79
CA GLN A 376 -36.37 -56.82 -14.03
C GLN A 376 -34.90 -56.96 -14.49
N GLN A 377 -34.74 -57.03 -15.81
CA GLN A 377 -33.49 -57.16 -16.54
C GLN A 377 -32.59 -55.91 -16.36
N PRO A 378 -31.26 -56.03 -16.17
CA PRO A 378 -30.37 -54.88 -16.06
C PRO A 378 -30.29 -54.11 -17.38
N GLN A 379 -30.57 -52.80 -17.35
CA GLN A 379 -30.30 -51.90 -18.47
C GLN A 379 -28.78 -51.70 -18.63
N GLN A 380 -28.35 -51.78 -19.89
CA GLN A 380 -26.98 -51.64 -20.36
C GLN A 380 -26.43 -50.23 -20.05
N PRO A 381 -25.19 -50.07 -19.56
CA PRO A 381 -24.62 -48.74 -19.30
C PRO A 381 -24.43 -47.95 -20.60
N GLY A 382 -24.99 -46.74 -20.63
CA GLY A 382 -24.79 -45.77 -21.71
C GLY A 382 -23.33 -45.30 -21.82
N GLN A 383 -22.95 -44.91 -23.02
CA GLN A 383 -21.61 -44.46 -23.41
C GLN A 383 -21.12 -43.23 -22.60
N PRO A 384 -19.78 -43.04 -22.47
CA PRO A 384 -19.21 -41.88 -21.78
C PRO A 384 -19.54 -40.56 -22.49
N GLN A 385 -20.07 -39.59 -21.76
CA GLN A 385 -20.24 -38.22 -22.24
C GLN A 385 -18.87 -37.53 -22.35
N GLN A 386 -18.60 -36.90 -23.50
CA GLN A 386 -17.44 -36.05 -23.71
C GLN A 386 -17.48 -34.79 -22.82
N PRO A 387 -16.32 -34.23 -22.41
CA PRO A 387 -16.26 -33.02 -21.61
C PRO A 387 -16.77 -31.80 -22.38
N VAL A 388 -17.67 -31.03 -21.75
CA VAL A 388 -18.18 -29.76 -22.27
C VAL A 388 -17.06 -28.71 -22.20
N GLN A 389 -16.70 -28.11 -23.34
CA GLN A 389 -15.83 -26.93 -23.40
C GLN A 389 -16.56 -25.69 -22.86
N PRO A 390 -15.89 -24.79 -22.11
CA PRO A 390 -16.50 -23.55 -21.63
C PRO A 390 -16.80 -22.57 -22.79
N GLN A 391 -18.02 -22.02 -22.82
CA GLN A 391 -18.45 -21.01 -23.78
C GLN A 391 -17.70 -19.67 -23.61
N PRO A 392 -17.39 -18.95 -24.70
CA PRO A 392 -16.86 -17.59 -24.61
C PRO A 392 -17.93 -16.57 -24.17
N PRO A 393 -17.52 -15.45 -23.53
CA PRO A 393 -18.43 -14.46 -22.96
C PRO A 393 -19.23 -13.69 -24.03
N GLN A 394 -20.50 -13.41 -23.74
CA GLN A 394 -21.39 -12.62 -24.59
C GLN A 394 -20.98 -11.13 -24.63
N PRO A 395 -21.15 -10.43 -25.78
CA PRO A 395 -20.90 -9.00 -25.88
C PRO A 395 -21.95 -8.17 -25.11
N PRO A 396 -21.60 -6.97 -24.62
CA PRO A 396 -22.46 -6.16 -23.77
C PRO A 396 -23.72 -5.68 -24.51
N GLN A 397 -24.87 -5.76 -23.83
CA GLN A 397 -26.12 -5.20 -24.32
C GLN A 397 -26.06 -3.66 -24.34
N GLN A 398 -26.43 -3.09 -25.48
CA GLN A 398 -26.54 -1.65 -25.72
C GLN A 398 -27.66 -1.06 -24.84
N PRO A 399 -27.44 0.08 -24.16
CA PRO A 399 -28.49 0.72 -23.36
C PRO A 399 -29.69 1.12 -24.22
N ALA A 400 -30.89 0.80 -23.75
CA ALA A 400 -32.14 1.23 -24.37
C ALA A 400 -32.20 2.77 -24.48
N GLN A 401 -32.53 3.26 -25.68
CA GLN A 401 -32.82 4.67 -25.94
C GLN A 401 -33.97 5.16 -25.04
N PRO A 402 -33.90 6.37 -24.47
CA PRO A 402 -35.04 6.97 -23.79
C PRO A 402 -36.20 7.16 -24.78
N GLN A 403 -37.37 6.63 -24.44
CA GLN A 403 -38.61 6.93 -25.17
C GLN A 403 -38.93 8.44 -25.04
N GLN A 404 -39.07 9.09 -26.18
CA GLN A 404 -39.49 10.48 -26.32
C GLN A 404 -40.94 10.62 -25.81
N PRO A 405 -41.25 11.57 -24.91
CA PRO A 405 -42.64 11.82 -24.50
C PRO A 405 -43.47 12.30 -25.68
N ALA A 406 -44.65 11.70 -25.85
CA ALA A 406 -45.65 12.12 -26.82
C ALA A 406 -46.04 13.60 -26.60
N GLN A 407 -46.13 14.37 -27.69
CA GLN A 407 -46.70 15.71 -27.69
C GLN A 407 -48.19 15.66 -27.29
N PRO A 408 -48.71 16.69 -26.59
CA PRO A 408 -50.15 16.82 -26.38
C PRO A 408 -50.85 17.11 -27.72
N GLU A 409 -51.92 16.37 -28.00
CA GLU A 409 -52.88 16.68 -29.05
C GLU A 409 -53.53 18.05 -28.76
N GLU A 410 -53.36 18.98 -29.71
CA GLU A 410 -54.09 20.24 -29.76
C GLU A 410 -55.52 19.93 -30.25
N HIS A 411 -56.50 20.03 -29.34
CA HIS A 411 -57.91 20.09 -29.71
C HIS A 411 -58.24 21.45 -30.33
N ALA A 412 -58.94 21.37 -31.46
CA ALA A 412 -59.51 22.46 -32.25
C ALA A 412 -60.42 23.43 -31.48
#